data_AF-A0A954DHC4-F1
#
_entry.id   AF-A0A954DHC4-F1
#
_cell.length_a   1.000
_cell.length_b   1.000
_cell.length_c   1.000
_cell.angle_alpha   90.00
_cell.angle_beta   90.00
_cell.angle_gamma   90.00
#
_symmetry.space_group_name_H-M   'P 1'
#
loop_
_entity.id
_entity.type
_entity.pdbx_description
1 polymer ?
#
loop_
_entity_poly.entity_id
_entity_poly.type
_entity_poly.pdbx_seq_one_letter_code
_entity_poly.pdbx_strand_id
1 'polypeptide(L)'
;MLIEIRNPLSRLSRTETRGRVFSCLGELCWYLAGSEELGFIEYYIPKYKDEADGPIVPGAYGPRLRRRSGVDQLSRIVTLLQAKRSSRQAVVQLFDASDLGTAVEPKGIKSVPCTCTLQFLARDEGLQLIVNMRSNDAFLGLPHDIFAFTMLQELVARSLGLPLGHYKHFVGSLHLYDEHKEKAQDFIEEGWQDSRLIMPPMPEDDPWGAVEELLRAEEAIRNDTDPELSTTLPYWADLARLLLLFRAKNKRKDQEEADRISATLHHAPYRDFFASRP
;
A
#
# COMPACT_ATOMS: atom_id res chain seq x y z
N MET A 1 -16.52 0.25 13.08
CA MET A 1 -16.15 -1.18 13.13
C MET A 1 -14.65 -1.32 13.41
N LEU A 2 -14.22 -2.40 14.09
CA LEU A 2 -12.81 -2.72 14.33
C LEU A 2 -12.44 -4.04 13.64
N ILE A 3 -11.38 -4.03 12.82
CA ILE A 3 -10.71 -5.22 12.30
C ILE A 3 -9.34 -5.32 12.97
N GLU A 4 -8.99 -6.47 13.52
CA GLU A 4 -7.65 -6.75 14.05
C GLU A 4 -6.98 -7.85 13.22
N ILE A 5 -5.76 -7.58 12.74
CA ILE A 5 -4.92 -8.54 12.04
C ILE A 5 -3.72 -8.84 12.92
N ARG A 6 -3.65 -10.08 13.41
CA ARG A 6 -2.58 -10.54 14.32
C ARG A 6 -1.27 -10.81 13.59
N ASN A 7 -1.34 -11.20 12.32
CA ASN A 7 -0.17 -11.37 11.45
C ASN A 7 -0.27 -10.41 10.26
N PRO A 8 0.28 -9.20 10.34
CA PRO A 8 0.21 -8.25 9.23
C PRO A 8 1.01 -8.67 7.98
N LEU A 9 1.78 -9.76 8.00
CA LEU A 9 2.39 -10.33 6.78
C LEU A 9 1.35 -11.04 5.89
N SER A 10 0.19 -11.41 6.44
CA SER A 10 -0.96 -11.96 5.70
C SER A 10 -1.74 -10.86 4.97
N ARG A 11 -1.05 -10.04 4.17
CA ARG A 11 -1.59 -8.85 3.49
C ARG A 11 -1.91 -9.05 2.01
N LEU A 12 -1.64 -10.23 1.46
CA LEU A 12 -2.00 -10.58 0.08
C LEU A 12 -3.42 -11.15 0.03
N SER A 13 -4.33 -10.42 -0.61
CA SER A 13 -5.64 -10.98 -0.99
C SER A 13 -5.46 -11.98 -2.13
N ARG A 14 -5.91 -13.22 -1.94
CA ARG A 14 -5.73 -14.33 -2.90
C ARG A 14 -6.88 -14.54 -3.89
N THR A 15 -7.91 -13.71 -3.79
CA THR A 15 -9.15 -13.93 -4.54
C THR A 15 -8.94 -13.82 -6.04
N GLU A 16 -9.68 -14.63 -6.78
CA GLU A 16 -9.56 -14.78 -8.24
C GLU A 16 -9.90 -13.46 -8.94
N THR A 17 -10.86 -12.73 -8.37
CA THR A 17 -11.39 -11.48 -8.92
C THR A 17 -10.76 -10.20 -8.37
N ARG A 18 -10.19 -10.19 -7.14
CA ARG A 18 -9.76 -8.95 -6.44
C ARG A 18 -8.29 -8.87 -6.03
N GLY A 19 -7.55 -9.98 -6.04
CA GLY A 19 -6.17 -10.04 -5.52
C GLY A 19 -5.11 -9.48 -6.47
N ARG A 20 -5.01 -8.16 -6.69
CA ARG A 20 -3.92 -7.61 -7.53
C ARG A 20 -2.84 -6.98 -6.66
N VAL A 21 -1.83 -7.78 -6.31
CA VAL A 21 -0.61 -7.29 -5.66
C VAL A 21 0.03 -6.11 -6.40
N PHE A 22 -0.15 -6.06 -7.73
CA PHE A 22 0.38 -5.00 -8.58
C PHE A 22 -0.15 -3.60 -8.26
N SER A 23 -1.48 -3.44 -8.16
CA SER A 23 -2.07 -2.12 -7.92
C SER A 23 -1.76 -1.63 -6.51
N CYS A 24 -1.85 -2.52 -5.51
CA CYS A 24 -1.48 -2.19 -4.14
C CYS A 24 0.00 -1.80 -4.01
N LEU A 25 0.89 -2.50 -4.72
CA LEU A 25 2.32 -2.19 -4.71
C LEU A 25 2.64 -0.88 -5.44
N GLY A 26 2.03 -0.63 -6.60
CA GLY A 26 2.19 0.63 -7.31
C GLY A 26 1.69 1.83 -6.49
N GLU A 27 0.57 1.68 -5.80
CA GLU A 27 0.04 2.68 -4.87
C GLU A 27 0.96 2.88 -3.65
N LEU A 28 1.51 1.81 -3.07
CA LEU A 28 2.52 1.92 -2.02
C LEU A 28 3.74 2.71 -2.50
N CYS A 29 4.25 2.44 -3.71
CA CYS A 29 5.37 3.21 -4.28
C CYS A 29 5.00 4.69 -4.43
N TRP A 30 3.77 5.00 -4.86
CA TRP A 30 3.27 6.38 -4.96
C TRP A 30 3.27 7.08 -3.59
N TYR A 31 2.85 6.39 -2.53
CA TYR A 31 2.90 6.89 -1.15
C TYR A 31 4.33 7.13 -0.68
N LEU A 32 5.22 6.16 -0.90
CA LEU A 32 6.61 6.22 -0.45
C LEU A 32 7.42 7.29 -1.17
N ALA A 33 7.15 7.51 -2.46
CA ALA A 33 7.70 8.59 -3.27
C ALA A 33 7.23 9.99 -2.82
N GLY A 34 6.21 10.07 -1.97
CA GLY A 34 5.65 11.34 -1.54
C GLY A 34 4.88 12.08 -2.65
N SER A 35 4.47 11.37 -3.70
CA SER A 35 3.89 11.94 -4.92
C SER A 35 2.38 12.13 -4.81
N GLU A 36 1.89 13.18 -5.47
CA GLU A 36 0.46 13.41 -5.76
C GLU A 36 0.16 13.39 -7.25
N GLU A 37 1.14 13.07 -8.09
CA GLU A 37 1.03 13.14 -9.54
C GLU A 37 0.09 12.04 -10.05
N LEU A 38 -0.94 12.43 -10.80
CA LEU A 38 -1.87 11.53 -11.47
C LEU A 38 -1.13 10.57 -12.41
N GLY A 39 -0.15 11.07 -13.17
CA GLY A 39 0.64 10.27 -14.12
C GLY A 39 1.37 9.09 -13.48
N PHE A 40 1.69 9.19 -12.19
CA PHE A 40 2.26 8.08 -11.44
C PHE A 40 1.19 7.01 -11.18
N ILE A 41 0.12 7.39 -10.48
CA ILE A 41 -0.86 6.43 -9.97
C ILE A 41 -1.78 5.88 -11.08
N GLU A 42 -2.09 6.66 -12.12
CA GLU A 42 -2.94 6.21 -13.23
C GLU A 42 -2.32 5.04 -14.03
N TYR A 43 -0.99 4.91 -13.98
CA TYR A 43 -0.30 3.78 -14.56
C TYR A 43 -0.77 2.47 -13.92
N TYR A 44 -0.97 2.45 -12.60
CA TYR A 44 -1.40 1.26 -11.87
C TYR A 44 -2.92 1.18 -11.72
N ILE A 45 -3.56 2.31 -11.45
CA ILE A 45 -4.97 2.43 -11.09
C ILE A 45 -5.61 3.59 -11.88
N PRO A 46 -6.12 3.32 -13.11
CA PRO A 46 -6.68 4.36 -13.98
C PRO A 46 -7.88 5.13 -13.40
N LYS A 47 -8.57 4.55 -12.40
CA LYS A 47 -9.75 5.16 -11.74
C LYS A 47 -9.42 6.47 -11.02
N TYR A 48 -8.15 6.71 -10.66
CA TYR A 48 -7.74 7.98 -10.05
C TYR A 48 -7.97 9.21 -10.94
N LYS A 49 -8.22 9.03 -12.25
CA LYS A 49 -8.66 10.11 -13.15
C LYS A 49 -9.94 10.80 -12.68
N ASP A 50 -10.85 10.06 -12.04
CA ASP A 50 -12.13 10.60 -11.56
C ASP A 50 -11.94 11.48 -10.31
N GLU A 51 -10.85 11.25 -9.57
CA GLU A 51 -10.48 11.93 -8.34
C GLU A 51 -9.47 13.07 -8.53
N ALA A 52 -8.86 13.16 -9.71
CA ALA A 52 -7.83 14.14 -10.00
C ALA A 52 -8.38 15.56 -10.22
N ASP A 53 -7.50 16.53 -9.95
CA ASP A 53 -7.63 17.92 -10.34
C ASP A 53 -6.41 18.30 -11.19
N GLY A 54 -6.58 18.33 -12.51
CA GLY A 54 -5.49 18.49 -13.45
C GLY A 54 -4.46 17.36 -13.35
N PRO A 55 -3.15 17.65 -13.16
CA PRO A 55 -2.11 16.63 -13.08
C PRO A 55 -1.96 16.01 -11.69
N ILE A 56 -2.73 16.44 -10.68
CA ILE A 56 -2.58 15.99 -9.29
C ILE A 56 -3.84 15.29 -8.75
N VAL A 57 -3.65 14.47 -7.73
CA VAL A 57 -4.72 13.89 -6.92
C VAL A 57 -4.73 14.58 -5.55
N PRO A 58 -5.67 15.51 -5.27
CA PRO A 58 -5.65 16.31 -4.04
C PRO A 58 -5.68 15.48 -2.74
N GLY A 59 -6.30 14.29 -2.78
CA GLY A 59 -6.39 13.36 -1.65
C GLY A 59 -5.19 12.45 -1.42
N ALA A 60 -4.15 12.54 -2.26
CA ALA A 60 -2.99 11.66 -2.23
C ALA A 60 -2.34 11.55 -0.84
N TYR A 61 -2.06 10.33 -0.39
CA TYR A 61 -1.39 10.12 0.90
C TYR A 61 0.11 10.37 0.86
N GLY A 62 0.75 10.29 -0.31
CA GLY A 62 2.19 10.51 -0.47
C GLY A 62 2.67 11.82 0.15
N PRO A 63 2.19 13.00 -0.29
CA PRO A 63 2.65 14.26 0.27
C PRO A 63 2.33 14.36 1.76
N ARG A 64 1.16 13.87 2.18
CA ARG A 64 0.72 13.84 3.58
C ARG A 64 1.70 13.07 4.46
N LEU A 65 2.17 11.91 4.00
CA LEU A 65 3.15 11.10 4.72
C LEU A 65 4.54 11.75 4.75
N ARG A 66 5.02 12.27 3.61
CA ARG A 66 6.45 12.55 3.40
C ARG A 66 6.85 14.02 3.43
N ARG A 67 5.94 14.97 3.17
CA ARG A 67 6.33 16.38 2.95
C ARG A 67 5.27 17.45 3.25
N ARG A 68 4.09 17.09 3.75
CA ARG A 68 2.99 18.04 3.98
C ARG A 68 3.40 19.07 5.02
N SER A 69 3.22 20.34 4.67
CA SER A 69 3.67 21.48 5.49
C SER A 69 5.18 21.42 5.84
N GLY A 70 6.00 20.83 4.97
CA GLY A 70 7.44 20.68 5.18
C GLY A 70 7.84 19.57 6.15
N VAL A 71 6.93 18.67 6.52
CA VAL A 71 7.17 17.61 7.50
C VAL A 71 7.10 16.23 6.85
N ASP A 72 8.19 15.45 6.97
CA ASP A 72 8.16 14.00 6.78
C ASP A 72 7.68 13.33 8.08
N GLN A 73 6.38 13.03 8.14
CA GLN A 73 5.75 12.47 9.34
C GLN A 73 6.27 11.07 9.67
N LEU A 74 6.60 10.24 8.66
CA LEU A 74 7.16 8.91 8.90
C LEU A 74 8.55 8.98 9.53
N SER A 75 9.44 9.82 8.97
CA SER A 75 10.77 10.05 9.54
C SER A 75 10.68 10.62 10.97
N ARG A 76 9.71 11.50 11.24
CA ARG A 76 9.47 12.03 12.60
C ARG A 76 8.96 10.98 13.58
N ILE A 77 8.10 10.08 13.15
CA ILE A 77 7.63 8.96 13.97
C ILE A 77 8.78 8.04 14.35
N VAL A 78 9.64 7.68 13.40
CA VAL A 78 10.84 6.86 13.66
C VAL A 78 11.73 7.57 14.69
N THR A 79 12.07 8.84 14.46
CA THR A 79 12.89 9.65 15.38
C THR A 79 12.28 9.69 16.79
N LEU A 80 10.97 9.93 16.89
CA LEU A 80 10.24 10.01 18.15
C LEU A 80 10.26 8.68 18.91
N LEU A 81 10.04 7.56 18.23
CA LEU A 81 10.01 6.24 18.86
C LEU A 81 11.41 5.74 19.21
N GLN A 82 12.45 6.11 18.44
CA GLN A 82 13.85 5.88 18.83
C GLN A 82 14.19 6.61 20.13
N ALA A 83 13.78 7.87 20.27
CA ALA A 83 14.01 8.67 21.48
C ALA A 83 13.15 8.21 22.68
N LYS A 84 11.89 7.85 22.44
CA LYS A 84 10.96 7.38 23.48
C LYS A 84 10.03 6.30 22.94
N ARG A 85 10.45 5.04 23.11
CA ARG A 85 9.71 3.84 22.65
C ARG A 85 8.26 3.79 23.14
N SER A 86 7.99 4.24 24.38
CA SER A 86 6.65 4.26 24.98
C SER A 86 5.77 5.44 24.55
N SER A 87 6.22 6.26 23.58
CA SER A 87 5.47 7.42 23.12
C SER A 87 4.08 7.03 22.62
N ARG A 88 3.10 7.87 22.94
CA ARG A 88 1.71 7.79 22.44
C ARG A 88 1.45 8.81 21.33
N GLN A 89 2.46 9.62 21.00
CA GLN A 89 2.38 10.77 20.09
C GLN A 89 2.86 10.43 18.67
N ALA A 90 3.26 9.20 18.40
CA ALA A 90 3.67 8.74 17.07
C ALA A 90 2.45 8.56 16.16
N VAL A 91 1.96 9.67 15.63
CA VAL A 91 0.74 9.76 14.82
C VAL A 91 1.04 10.49 13.51
N VAL A 92 0.66 9.89 12.38
CA VAL A 92 0.53 10.58 11.09
C VAL A 92 -0.88 11.12 11.00
N GLN A 93 -1.02 12.39 10.61
CA GLN A 93 -2.27 12.97 10.15
C GLN A 93 -2.37 12.87 8.62
N LEU A 94 -3.47 12.34 8.10
CA LEU A 94 -3.75 12.28 6.66
C LEU A 94 -4.91 13.19 6.27
N PHE A 95 -6.06 13.09 6.96
CA PHE A 95 -7.14 14.05 6.81
C PHE A 95 -6.77 15.37 7.51
N ASP A 96 -6.91 16.48 6.79
CA ASP A 96 -6.69 17.82 7.32
C ASP A 96 -7.95 18.70 7.25
N ALA A 97 -8.04 19.68 8.13
CA ALA A 97 -9.15 20.64 8.11
C ALA A 97 -9.22 21.41 6.78
N SER A 98 -8.08 21.64 6.11
CA SER A 98 -8.06 22.26 4.79
C SER A 98 -8.77 21.43 3.72
N ASP A 99 -8.87 20.11 3.90
CA ASP A 99 -9.52 19.20 2.95
C ASP A 99 -11.05 19.39 2.94
N LEU A 100 -11.61 20.11 3.92
CA LEU A 100 -13.03 20.50 3.95
C LEU A 100 -13.33 21.76 3.13
N GLY A 101 -12.31 22.41 2.57
CA GLY A 101 -12.45 23.64 1.77
C GLY A 101 -12.99 24.82 2.57
N THR A 102 -13.17 25.96 1.89
CA THR A 102 -13.71 27.20 2.47
C THR A 102 -15.11 27.55 1.95
N ALA A 103 -15.61 26.83 0.94
CA ALA A 103 -16.91 27.04 0.32
C ALA A 103 -17.72 25.74 0.28
N VAL A 104 -19.03 25.86 0.51
CA VAL A 104 -20.00 24.78 0.26
C VAL A 104 -20.12 24.64 -1.26
N GLU A 105 -19.20 23.91 -1.89
CA GLU A 105 -19.28 23.68 -3.33
C GLU A 105 -20.50 22.82 -3.69
N PRO A 106 -21.30 23.20 -4.71
CA PRO A 106 -22.49 22.44 -5.12
C PRO A 106 -22.20 21.01 -5.60
N LYS A 107 -20.93 20.71 -5.94
CA LYS A 107 -20.49 19.42 -6.50
C LYS A 107 -19.62 18.60 -5.54
N GLY A 108 -19.40 19.08 -4.31
CA GLY A 108 -18.54 18.45 -3.32
C GLY A 108 -17.05 18.57 -3.65
N ILE A 109 -16.22 18.53 -2.61
CA ILE A 109 -14.75 18.52 -2.75
C ILE A 109 -14.33 17.14 -3.22
N LYS A 110 -13.64 17.09 -4.36
CA LYS A 110 -13.10 15.84 -4.90
C LYS A 110 -11.93 15.34 -4.05
N SER A 111 -11.83 14.01 -3.91
CA SER A 111 -10.69 13.32 -3.29
C SER A 111 -10.35 13.80 -1.87
N VAL A 112 -11.35 13.93 -0.99
CA VAL A 112 -11.09 14.13 0.45
C VAL A 112 -10.52 12.84 1.05
N PRO A 113 -9.37 12.85 1.75
CA PRO A 113 -8.80 11.67 2.38
C PRO A 113 -9.82 10.88 3.22
N CYS A 114 -9.92 9.57 2.96
CA CYS A 114 -10.76 8.67 3.74
C CYS A 114 -10.07 8.23 5.03
N THR A 115 -8.74 8.12 5.01
CA THR A 115 -7.93 7.86 6.20
C THR A 115 -7.68 9.14 6.98
N CYS A 116 -7.98 9.11 8.27
CA CYS A 116 -7.78 10.22 9.17
C CYS A 116 -6.38 10.20 9.78
N THR A 117 -6.01 9.09 10.42
CA THR A 117 -4.72 8.97 11.13
C THR A 117 -4.13 7.56 11.07
N LEU A 118 -2.80 7.51 11.17
CA LEU A 118 -2.01 6.29 11.40
C LEU A 118 -1.23 6.46 12.72
N GLN A 119 -1.53 5.66 13.74
CA GLN A 119 -0.84 5.73 15.03
C GLN A 119 0.03 4.49 15.25
N PHE A 120 1.32 4.73 15.49
CA PHE A 120 2.33 3.69 15.70
C PHE A 120 2.64 3.57 17.19
N LEU A 121 2.57 2.35 17.73
CA LEU A 121 2.80 2.09 19.16
C LEU A 121 3.77 0.93 19.32
N ALA A 122 4.96 1.18 19.87
CA ALA A 122 5.85 0.10 20.28
C ALA A 122 5.36 -0.50 21.60
N ARG A 123 5.05 -1.79 21.58
CA ARG A 123 4.59 -2.60 22.73
C ARG A 123 5.40 -3.90 22.78
N ASP A 124 5.16 -4.71 23.81
CA ASP A 124 5.94 -5.94 24.04
C ASP A 124 5.89 -6.91 22.84
N GLU A 125 4.76 -6.98 22.14
CA GLU A 125 4.56 -7.81 20.95
C GLU A 125 5.15 -7.20 19.65
N GLY A 126 5.80 -6.04 19.73
CA GLY A 126 6.39 -5.32 18.59
C GLY A 126 5.69 -4.00 18.27
N LEU A 127 5.92 -3.50 17.05
CA LEU A 127 5.31 -2.26 16.58
C LEU A 127 3.88 -2.51 16.11
N GLN A 128 2.91 -1.97 16.83
CA GLN A 128 1.50 -1.98 16.44
C GLN A 128 1.18 -0.76 15.57
N LEU A 129 0.24 -0.93 14.63
CA LEU A 129 -0.34 0.18 13.86
C LEU A 129 -1.86 0.23 14.07
N ILE A 130 -2.35 1.40 14.45
CA ILE A 130 -3.77 1.71 14.55
C ILE A 130 -4.13 2.71 13.45
N VAL A 131 -5.05 2.31 12.58
CA VAL A 131 -5.57 3.13 11.48
C VAL A 131 -6.97 3.61 11.84
N ASN A 132 -7.23 4.91 11.68
CA ASN A 132 -8.57 5.47 11.78
C ASN A 132 -9.00 6.03 10.44
N MET A 133 -10.12 5.54 9.90
CA MET A 133 -10.73 6.01 8.66
C MET A 133 -12.15 6.51 8.91
N ARG A 134 -12.52 7.64 8.31
CA ARG A 134 -13.91 8.14 8.34
C ARG A 134 -14.83 7.27 7.47
N SER A 135 -14.30 6.71 6.38
CA SER A 135 -15.03 5.94 5.38
C SER A 135 -14.09 4.94 4.72
N ASN A 136 -14.56 3.75 4.36
CA ASN A 136 -13.79 2.79 3.57
C ASN A 136 -14.71 1.88 2.74
N ASP A 137 -14.39 1.71 1.46
CA ASP A 137 -15.07 0.75 0.57
C ASP A 137 -14.62 -0.66 0.94
N ALA A 138 -15.55 -1.48 1.43
CA ALA A 138 -15.28 -2.86 1.85
C ALA A 138 -14.83 -3.76 0.69
N PHE A 139 -15.18 -3.41 -0.55
CA PHE A 139 -14.93 -4.22 -1.73
C PHE A 139 -13.63 -3.86 -2.45
N LEU A 140 -13.37 -2.58 -2.71
CA LEU A 140 -12.14 -2.19 -3.43
C LEU A 140 -11.06 -1.60 -2.52
N GLY A 141 -11.45 -0.67 -1.64
CA GLY A 141 -10.52 0.12 -0.82
C GLY A 141 -9.86 -0.70 0.28
N LEU A 142 -10.65 -1.42 1.09
CA LEU A 142 -10.17 -2.12 2.29
C LEU A 142 -8.94 -3.02 2.04
N PRO A 143 -8.89 -3.87 0.99
CA PRO A 143 -7.69 -4.67 0.72
C PRO A 143 -6.45 -3.83 0.34
N HIS A 144 -6.62 -2.74 -0.40
CA HIS A 144 -5.52 -1.84 -0.78
C HIS A 144 -4.97 -1.11 0.45
N ASP A 145 -5.87 -0.54 1.27
CA ASP A 145 -5.52 0.14 2.51
C ASP A 145 -4.80 -0.78 3.50
N ILE A 146 -5.31 -2.01 3.71
CA ILE A 146 -4.65 -3.00 4.56
C ILE A 146 -3.26 -3.32 4.03
N PHE A 147 -3.11 -3.58 2.73
CA PHE A 147 -1.80 -3.86 2.14
C PHE A 147 -0.82 -2.71 2.37
N ALA A 148 -1.19 -1.49 1.96
CA ALA A 148 -0.31 -0.33 2.04
C ALA A 148 0.05 0.00 3.50
N PHE A 149 -0.92 0.02 4.41
CA PHE A 149 -0.66 0.38 5.80
C PHE A 149 0.11 -0.69 6.57
N THR A 150 -0.08 -1.98 6.29
CA THR A 150 0.74 -3.04 6.90
C THR A 150 2.17 -3.08 6.34
N MET A 151 2.37 -2.69 5.07
CA MET A 151 3.71 -2.43 4.52
C MET A 151 4.38 -1.23 5.21
N LEU A 152 3.66 -0.12 5.42
CA LEU A 152 4.16 1.04 6.18
C LEU A 152 4.49 0.66 7.64
N GLN A 153 3.64 -0.15 8.29
CA GLN A 153 3.90 -0.67 9.63
C GLN A 153 5.22 -1.43 9.66
N GLU A 154 5.45 -2.32 8.69
CA GLU A 154 6.69 -3.09 8.65
C GLU A 154 7.92 -2.22 8.36
N LEU A 155 7.84 -1.26 7.44
CA LEU A 155 8.92 -0.27 7.20
C LEU A 155 9.36 0.42 8.50
N VAL A 156 8.39 0.97 9.25
CA VAL A 156 8.67 1.64 10.51
C VAL A 156 9.20 0.65 11.56
N ALA A 157 8.71 -0.60 11.58
CA ALA A 157 9.21 -1.63 12.49
C ALA A 157 10.69 -1.96 12.22
N ARG A 158 11.09 -2.08 10.94
CA ARG A 158 12.49 -2.33 10.54
C ARG A 158 13.42 -1.18 10.91
N SER A 159 13.07 0.07 10.60
CA SER A 159 13.85 1.25 11.03
C SER A 159 14.00 1.38 12.55
N LEU A 160 13.11 0.73 13.30
CA LEU A 160 13.10 0.73 14.76
C LEU A 160 13.79 -0.51 15.36
N GLY A 161 14.15 -1.51 14.56
CA GLY A 161 14.64 -2.82 15.02
C GLY A 161 13.62 -3.58 15.88
N LEU A 162 12.33 -3.43 15.59
CA LEU A 162 11.24 -4.04 16.35
C LEU A 162 10.56 -5.17 15.56
N PRO A 163 10.05 -6.22 16.24
CA PRO A 163 9.13 -7.16 15.64
C PRO A 163 7.87 -6.45 15.11
N LEU A 164 7.21 -7.09 14.14
CA LEU A 164 5.94 -6.64 13.62
C LEU A 164 4.81 -7.06 14.57
N GLY A 165 4.16 -6.09 15.22
CA GLY A 165 3.02 -6.32 16.12
C GLY A 165 1.68 -6.34 15.38
N HIS A 166 0.57 -6.30 16.11
CA HIS A 166 -0.77 -6.32 15.52
C HIS A 166 -1.12 -5.03 14.74
N TYR A 167 -1.95 -5.22 13.71
CA TYR A 167 -2.57 -4.14 12.96
C TYR A 167 -4.05 -4.00 13.36
N LYS A 168 -4.52 -2.77 13.58
CA LYS A 168 -5.89 -2.46 13.98
C LYS A 168 -6.48 -1.41 13.05
N HIS A 169 -7.63 -1.72 12.46
CA HIS A 169 -8.31 -0.85 11.49
C HIS A 169 -9.68 -0.44 12.03
N PHE A 170 -9.80 0.85 12.37
CA PHE A 170 -11.04 1.46 12.80
C PHE A 170 -11.64 2.26 11.64
N VAL A 171 -12.89 1.95 11.31
CA VAL A 171 -13.63 2.64 10.25
C VAL A 171 -14.98 3.12 10.78
N GLY A 172 -15.29 4.40 10.49
CA GLY A 172 -16.59 5.02 10.75
C GLY A 172 -17.68 4.41 9.86
N SER A 173 -17.61 4.68 8.55
CA SER A 173 -18.51 4.11 7.54
C SER A 173 -17.79 3.03 6.71
N LEU A 174 -17.99 1.75 7.05
CA LEU A 174 -17.65 0.65 6.16
C LEU A 174 -18.86 0.36 5.27
N HIS A 175 -18.69 0.47 3.95
CA HIS A 175 -19.80 0.39 3.01
C HIS A 175 -19.46 -0.42 1.76
N LEU A 176 -20.50 -0.89 1.08
CA LEU A 176 -20.44 -1.55 -0.21
C LEU A 176 -21.30 -0.72 -1.17
N TYR A 177 -20.73 -0.29 -2.28
CA TYR A 177 -21.49 0.39 -3.33
C TYR A 177 -22.46 -0.57 -4.03
N ASP A 178 -23.65 -0.10 -4.39
CA ASP A 178 -24.68 -0.92 -5.03
C ASP A 178 -24.19 -1.56 -6.33
N GLU A 179 -23.41 -0.83 -7.13
CA GLU A 179 -22.77 -1.31 -8.36
C GLU A 179 -21.76 -2.46 -8.13
N HIS A 180 -21.29 -2.66 -6.90
CA HIS A 180 -20.38 -3.74 -6.53
C HIS A 180 -21.09 -4.97 -5.92
N LYS A 181 -22.41 -4.94 -5.73
CA LYS A 181 -23.14 -6.02 -5.04
C LYS A 181 -22.98 -7.39 -5.71
N GLU A 182 -23.15 -7.45 -7.04
CA GLU A 182 -23.02 -8.70 -7.80
C GLU A 182 -21.59 -9.27 -7.68
N LYS A 183 -20.58 -8.45 -7.95
CA LYS A 183 -19.16 -8.85 -7.81
C LYS A 183 -18.79 -9.24 -6.37
N ALA A 184 -19.41 -8.61 -5.38
CA ALA A 184 -19.22 -8.97 -3.98
C ALA A 184 -19.85 -10.32 -3.65
N GLN A 185 -20.98 -10.66 -4.28
CA GLN A 185 -21.61 -11.96 -4.17
C GLN A 185 -20.73 -13.05 -4.78
N ASP A 186 -20.24 -12.85 -6.01
CA ASP A 186 -19.30 -13.78 -6.67
C ASP A 186 -18.07 -14.04 -5.80
N PHE A 187 -17.51 -12.98 -5.23
CA PHE A 187 -16.37 -13.07 -4.32
C PHE A 187 -16.64 -13.91 -3.07
N ILE A 188 -17.85 -13.82 -2.50
CA ILE A 188 -18.23 -14.64 -1.33
C ILE A 188 -18.35 -16.11 -1.74
N GLU A 189 -18.82 -16.36 -2.97
CA GLU A 189 -18.97 -17.70 -3.53
C GLU A 189 -17.64 -18.39 -3.85
N GLU A 190 -16.54 -17.63 -4.06
CA GLU A 190 -15.17 -18.16 -4.09
C GLU A 190 -14.77 -18.90 -2.78
N GLY A 191 -15.46 -18.62 -1.67
CA GLY A 191 -15.24 -19.25 -0.38
C GLY A 191 -14.00 -18.74 0.38
N TRP A 192 -13.68 -19.41 1.48
CA TRP A 192 -12.56 -19.03 2.34
C TRP A 192 -11.23 -19.40 1.69
N GLN A 193 -10.45 -18.36 1.35
CA GLN A 193 -9.11 -18.53 0.83
C GLN A 193 -8.11 -18.82 1.95
N ASP A 194 -7.17 -19.71 1.65
CA ASP A 194 -6.14 -20.13 2.58
C ASP A 194 -5.17 -18.98 2.95
N SER A 195 -5.05 -18.72 4.25
CA SER A 195 -4.19 -17.68 4.84
C SER A 195 -2.73 -18.09 5.05
N ARG A 196 -2.35 -19.33 4.67
CA ARG A 196 -0.97 -19.84 4.81
C ARG A 196 0.03 -19.16 3.87
N LEU A 197 -0.44 -18.52 2.79
CA LEU A 197 0.41 -17.76 1.87
C LEU A 197 0.68 -16.37 2.46
N ILE A 198 1.73 -16.27 3.27
CA ILE A 198 2.20 -15.02 3.86
C ILE A 198 3.25 -14.37 2.96
N MET A 199 3.28 -13.03 2.91
CA MET A 199 4.42 -12.36 2.29
C MET A 199 5.70 -12.71 3.04
N PRO A 200 6.83 -12.85 2.34
CA PRO A 200 8.12 -12.92 3.01
C PRO A 200 8.30 -11.69 3.92
N PRO A 201 8.86 -11.83 5.12
CA PRO A 201 9.17 -10.69 5.96
C PRO A 201 10.21 -9.80 5.27
N MET A 202 10.06 -8.49 5.42
CA MET A 202 11.07 -7.52 5.01
C MET A 202 12.39 -7.80 5.75
N PRO A 203 13.56 -7.59 5.11
CA PRO A 203 14.86 -7.72 5.77
C PRO A 203 14.95 -6.87 7.06
N GLU A 204 15.79 -7.30 8.00
CA GLU A 204 15.92 -6.65 9.31
C GLU A 204 16.66 -5.31 9.28
N ASP A 205 17.45 -5.07 8.23
CA ASP A 205 18.19 -3.83 8.03
C ASP A 205 17.26 -2.61 7.86
N ASP A 206 17.81 -1.40 8.02
CA ASP A 206 17.05 -0.19 7.73
C ASP A 206 16.60 -0.19 6.25
N PRO A 207 15.29 -0.08 5.98
CA PRO A 207 14.76 -0.37 4.66
C PRO A 207 14.90 0.81 3.69
N TRP A 208 15.22 2.02 4.14
CA TRP A 208 15.01 3.22 3.31
C TRP A 208 15.95 3.31 2.11
N GLY A 209 17.19 2.83 2.23
CA GLY A 209 18.10 2.72 1.08
C GLY A 209 17.54 1.79 0.00
N ALA A 210 16.95 0.66 0.40
CA ALA A 210 16.33 -0.29 -0.51
C ALA A 210 14.98 0.21 -1.07
N VAL A 211 14.23 1.03 -0.30
CA VAL A 211 13.04 1.73 -0.80
C VAL A 211 13.43 2.71 -1.91
N GLU A 212 14.53 3.44 -1.79
CA GLU A 212 15.00 4.31 -2.87
C GLU A 212 15.36 3.53 -4.14
N GLU A 213 16.03 2.37 -4.01
CA GLU A 213 16.29 1.48 -5.13
C GLU A 213 14.99 0.97 -5.77
N LEU A 214 14.00 0.57 -4.96
CA LEU A 214 12.68 0.16 -5.46
C LEU A 214 11.98 1.29 -6.21
N LEU A 215 12.03 2.52 -5.72
CA LEU A 215 11.39 3.68 -6.37
C LEU A 215 12.08 4.05 -7.69
N ARG A 216 13.42 3.95 -7.78
CA ARG A 216 14.13 4.11 -9.06
C ARG A 216 13.73 3.03 -10.06
N ALA A 217 13.60 1.79 -9.59
CA ALA A 217 13.15 0.69 -10.43
C ALA A 217 11.71 0.89 -10.90
N GLU A 218 10.81 1.30 -10.01
CA GLU A 218 9.42 1.68 -10.33
C GLU A 218 9.38 2.73 -11.44
N GLU A 219 10.16 3.81 -11.31
CA GLU A 219 10.17 4.91 -12.25
C GLU A 219 10.64 4.45 -13.63
N ALA A 220 11.73 3.67 -13.70
CA ALA A 220 12.20 3.08 -14.95
C ALA A 220 11.12 2.21 -15.60
N ILE A 221 10.48 1.32 -14.82
CA ILE A 221 9.42 0.42 -15.32
C ILE A 221 8.23 1.21 -15.86
N ARG A 222 7.78 2.23 -15.13
CA ARG A 222 6.65 3.08 -15.54
C ARG A 222 6.97 3.88 -16.81
N ASN A 223 8.22 4.28 -16.99
CA ASN A 223 8.74 4.92 -18.20
C ASN A 223 9.19 3.92 -19.28
N ASP A 224 8.73 2.67 -19.21
CA ASP A 224 8.97 1.59 -20.18
C ASP A 224 10.46 1.23 -20.40
N THR A 225 11.30 1.48 -19.39
CA THR A 225 12.72 1.13 -19.35
C THR A 225 12.96 -0.05 -18.40
N ASP A 226 13.95 -0.89 -18.68
CA ASP A 226 14.32 -2.00 -17.81
C ASP A 226 15.21 -1.51 -16.66
N PRO A 227 14.82 -1.75 -15.40
CA PRO A 227 15.63 -1.36 -14.25
C PRO A 227 16.77 -2.34 -14.02
N GLU A 228 17.87 -1.84 -13.45
CA GLU A 228 18.87 -2.71 -12.84
C GLU A 228 18.35 -3.19 -11.48
N LEU A 229 18.15 -4.50 -11.35
CA LEU A 229 17.67 -5.10 -10.11
C LEU A 229 18.83 -5.54 -9.22
N SER A 230 18.75 -5.22 -7.93
CA SER A 230 19.72 -5.67 -6.95
C SER A 230 19.79 -7.21 -6.88
N THR A 231 21.01 -7.75 -6.88
CA THR A 231 21.28 -9.18 -6.72
C THR A 231 21.49 -9.58 -5.26
N THR A 232 21.67 -8.60 -4.36
CA THR A 232 21.94 -8.81 -2.92
C THR A 232 20.70 -8.59 -2.05
N LEU A 233 19.66 -7.96 -2.59
CA LEU A 233 18.41 -7.66 -1.88
C LEU A 233 17.20 -8.37 -2.51
N PRO A 234 17.09 -9.71 -2.37
CA PRO A 234 16.09 -10.52 -3.10
C PRO A 234 14.65 -10.12 -2.78
N TYR A 235 14.35 -9.68 -1.54
CA TYR A 235 13.02 -9.21 -1.15
C TYR A 235 12.59 -8.00 -1.99
N TRP A 236 13.45 -6.99 -2.07
CA TRP A 236 13.19 -5.74 -2.80
C TRP A 236 13.20 -5.95 -4.31
N ALA A 237 14.12 -6.78 -4.80
CA ALA A 237 14.16 -7.18 -6.21
C ALA A 237 12.88 -7.90 -6.64
N ASP A 238 12.28 -8.74 -5.78
CA ASP A 238 10.99 -9.37 -6.07
C ASP A 238 9.85 -8.35 -6.14
N LEU A 239 9.81 -7.33 -5.27
CA LEU A 239 8.82 -6.25 -5.41
C LEU A 239 8.96 -5.54 -6.77
N ALA A 240 10.18 -5.23 -7.20
CA ALA A 240 10.41 -4.67 -8.53
C ALA A 240 10.00 -5.64 -9.66
N ARG A 241 10.23 -6.96 -9.50
CA ARG A 241 9.74 -7.99 -10.44
C ARG A 241 8.21 -8.04 -10.50
N LEU A 242 7.50 -7.81 -9.40
CA LEU A 242 6.04 -7.70 -9.41
C LEU A 242 5.57 -6.50 -10.24
N LEU A 243 6.28 -5.36 -10.17
CA LEU A 243 6.00 -4.20 -11.02
C LEU A 243 6.33 -4.48 -12.50
N LEU A 244 7.42 -5.19 -12.79
CA LEU A 244 7.74 -5.65 -14.15
C LEU A 244 6.66 -6.60 -14.70
N LEU A 245 6.18 -7.53 -13.87
CA LEU A 245 5.07 -8.42 -14.23
C LEU A 245 3.81 -7.63 -14.57
N PHE A 246 3.52 -6.56 -13.81
CA PHE A 246 2.42 -5.65 -14.15
C PHE A 246 2.63 -5.00 -15.52
N ARG A 247 3.81 -4.46 -15.81
CA ARG A 247 4.10 -3.89 -17.13
C ARG A 247 3.90 -4.92 -18.24
N ALA A 248 4.50 -6.10 -18.12
CA ALA A 248 4.39 -7.18 -19.10
C ALA A 248 2.92 -7.59 -19.35
N LYS A 249 2.17 -7.92 -18.29
CA LYS A 249 0.78 -8.40 -18.38
C LYS A 249 -0.25 -7.31 -18.69
N ASN A 250 -0.09 -6.12 -18.13
CA ASN A 250 -1.13 -5.08 -18.17
C ASN A 250 -0.86 -4.01 -19.20
N LYS A 251 0.41 -3.68 -19.49
CA LYS A 251 0.78 -2.61 -20.42
C LYS A 251 1.22 -3.13 -21.78
N ARG A 252 2.19 -4.05 -21.81
CA ARG A 252 2.74 -4.61 -23.07
C ARG A 252 1.91 -5.76 -23.63
N LYS A 253 1.15 -6.46 -22.78
CA LYS A 253 0.41 -7.69 -23.14
C LYS A 253 1.34 -8.79 -23.65
N ASP A 254 2.55 -8.84 -23.10
CA ASP A 254 3.58 -9.83 -23.44
C ASP A 254 3.60 -10.94 -22.39
N GLN A 255 3.05 -12.11 -22.76
CA GLN A 255 3.00 -13.27 -21.88
C GLN A 255 4.37 -13.95 -21.75
N GLU A 256 5.20 -13.94 -22.79
CA GLU A 256 6.53 -14.55 -22.72
C GLU A 256 7.45 -13.75 -21.80
N GLU A 257 7.40 -12.41 -21.85
CA GLU A 257 8.07 -11.54 -20.88
C GLU A 257 7.58 -11.83 -19.47
N ALA A 258 6.26 -11.95 -19.28
CA ALA A 258 5.69 -12.25 -17.97
C ALA A 258 6.16 -13.61 -17.42
N ASP A 259 6.20 -14.66 -18.24
CA ASP A 259 6.65 -15.99 -17.82
C ASP A 259 8.13 -15.99 -17.46
N ARG A 260 8.97 -15.32 -18.26
CA ARG A 260 10.40 -15.14 -17.95
C ARG A 260 10.60 -14.43 -16.62
N ILE A 261 9.90 -13.32 -16.36
CA ILE A 261 10.02 -12.59 -15.09
C ILE A 261 9.55 -13.46 -13.92
N SER A 262 8.40 -14.12 -14.07
CA SER A 262 7.81 -14.98 -13.03
C SER A 262 8.78 -16.08 -12.58
N ALA A 263 9.50 -16.69 -13.53
CA ALA A 263 10.51 -17.71 -13.24
C ALA A 263 11.70 -17.19 -12.42
N THR A 264 11.93 -15.87 -12.37
CA THR A 264 13.02 -15.24 -11.60
C THR A 264 12.62 -14.76 -10.21
N LEU A 265 11.33 -14.84 -9.84
CA LEU A 265 10.88 -14.50 -8.48
C LEU A 265 11.57 -15.41 -7.47
N HIS A 266 12.23 -14.82 -6.48
CA HIS A 266 13.02 -15.55 -5.49
C HIS A 266 12.12 -16.23 -4.44
N HIS A 267 11.12 -15.52 -3.94
CA HIS A 267 10.26 -15.99 -2.85
C HIS A 267 9.07 -16.80 -3.37
N ALA A 268 8.90 -18.01 -2.82
CA ALA A 268 7.80 -18.92 -3.17
C ALA A 268 6.40 -18.28 -3.04
N PRO A 269 6.09 -17.49 -2.00
CA PRO A 269 4.77 -16.86 -1.89
C PRO A 269 4.36 -16.04 -3.11
N TYR A 270 5.29 -15.36 -3.76
CA TYR A 270 4.99 -14.57 -4.97
C TYR A 270 4.80 -15.46 -6.20
N ARG A 271 5.59 -16.53 -6.34
CA ARG A 271 5.41 -17.50 -7.44
C ARG A 271 4.06 -18.21 -7.32
N ASP A 272 3.76 -18.71 -6.13
CA ASP A 272 2.56 -19.48 -5.84
C ASP A 272 1.30 -18.62 -5.98
N PHE A 273 1.40 -17.32 -5.67
CA PHE A 273 0.31 -16.35 -5.85
C PHE A 273 -0.18 -16.28 -7.30
N PHE A 274 0.72 -16.43 -8.28
CA PHE A 274 0.35 -16.42 -9.70
C PHE A 274 0.11 -17.80 -10.29
N ALA A 275 0.68 -18.86 -9.70
CA ALA A 275 0.46 -20.23 -10.15
C ALA A 275 -0.92 -20.78 -9.71
N SER A 276 -1.48 -20.28 -8.62
CA SER A 276 -2.78 -20.76 -8.08
C SER A 276 -4.01 -20.12 -8.74
N ARG A 277 -3.87 -19.56 -9.95
CA ARG A 277 -4.99 -18.96 -10.69
C ARG A 277 -5.28 -19.78 -11.94
N PRO A 278 -6.51 -20.31 -12.10
CA PRO A 278 -6.92 -20.94 -13.35
C PRO A 278 -6.94 -19.96 -14.52
#